data_AF-A0A2D9PM44-F1
#
_entry.id   AF-A0A2D9PM44-F1
#
_cell.length_a   1.000
_cell.length_b   1.000
_cell.length_c   1.000
_cell.angle_alpha   90.00
_cell.angle_beta   90.00
_cell.angle_gamma   90.00
#
_symmetry.space_group_name_H-M   'P 1'
#
loop_
_entity.id
_entity.type
_entity.pdbx_description
1 polymer ?
#
loop_
_entity_poly.entity_id
_entity_poly.type
_entity_poly.pdbx_seq_one_letter_code
_entity_poly.pdbx_strand_id
1 'polypeptide(L)'
;MLMRLIISTLFIMISSQVFAGTGYEVTVKTDEETKSYMVIFGGGRLFEQHTGFDPDTKKFVYLRWARAEEPPKPVAKIWKHDTGEIIQLFKFPNAKNPLPVIPSIKAMKVCPFTGSQELKAVPRLAID
;
A
#
# COMPACT_ATOMS: atom_id res chain seq x y z
N MET A 1 -46.09 -26.94 -8.02
CA MET A 1 -45.95 -25.90 -6.97
C MET A 1 -44.62 -25.97 -6.20
N LEU A 2 -43.62 -26.73 -6.67
CA LEU A 2 -42.28 -26.83 -6.04
C LEU A 2 -41.22 -25.96 -6.74
N MET A 3 -41.52 -25.46 -7.95
CA MET A 3 -40.58 -24.78 -8.84
C MET A 3 -40.53 -23.25 -8.63
N ARG A 4 -41.46 -22.69 -7.84
CA ARG A 4 -41.45 -21.27 -7.46
C ARG A 4 -40.64 -20.97 -6.19
N LEU A 5 -40.28 -22.01 -5.43
CA LEU A 5 -39.48 -21.87 -4.20
C LEU A 5 -37.96 -21.90 -4.44
N ILE A 6 -37.50 -22.20 -5.65
CA ILE A 6 -36.07 -22.32 -5.97
C ILE A 6 -35.48 -20.99 -6.45
N ILE A 7 -36.32 -20.04 -6.89
CA ILE A 7 -35.87 -18.78 -7.48
C ILE A 7 -35.57 -17.69 -6.41
N SER A 8 -36.01 -17.90 -5.16
CA SER A 8 -35.88 -16.87 -4.11
C SER A 8 -34.60 -16.98 -3.26
N THR A 9 -33.80 -18.04 -3.42
CA THR A 9 -32.66 -18.34 -2.52
C THR A 9 -31.29 -18.00 -3.10
N LEU A 10 -31.21 -17.57 -4.37
CA LEU A 10 -29.93 -17.34 -5.07
C LEU A 10 -29.58 -15.85 -5.24
N PHE A 11 -30.15 -14.95 -4.42
CA PHE A 11 -29.84 -13.51 -4.48
C PHE A 11 -29.07 -12.99 -3.26
N ILE A 12 -28.48 -13.88 -2.47
CA ILE A 12 -27.63 -13.54 -1.33
C ILE A 12 -26.20 -14.00 -1.62
N MET A 13 -25.68 -13.63 -2.80
CA MET A 13 -24.22 -13.46 -2.93
C MET A 13 -23.89 -12.16 -2.23
N ILE A 14 -23.70 -12.28 -0.92
CA ILE A 14 -23.10 -11.28 -0.06
C ILE A 14 -21.79 -10.90 -0.74
N SER A 15 -21.75 -9.69 -1.31
CA SER A 15 -20.52 -9.04 -1.70
C SER A 15 -19.74 -8.81 -0.41
N SER A 16 -18.97 -9.80 0.01
CA SER A 16 -17.95 -9.63 1.02
C SER A 16 -16.95 -8.66 0.42
N GLN A 17 -17.16 -7.36 0.66
CA GLN A 17 -16.19 -6.32 0.36
C GLN A 17 -14.95 -6.69 1.17
N VAL A 18 -13.99 -7.31 0.49
CA VAL A 18 -12.67 -7.57 1.03
C VAL A 18 -12.05 -6.19 1.19
N PHE A 19 -12.20 -5.61 2.39
CA PHE A 19 -11.60 -4.32 2.72
C PHE A 19 -10.08 -4.45 2.56
N ALA A 20 -9.55 -3.88 1.48
CA ALA A 20 -8.18 -4.09 1.02
C ALA A 20 -7.14 -3.16 1.69
N GLY A 21 -7.36 -2.78 2.96
CA GLY A 21 -6.54 -1.77 3.64
C GLY A 21 -7.00 -0.34 3.35
N THR A 22 -6.22 0.65 3.78
CA THR A 22 -6.57 2.08 3.60
C THR A 22 -5.77 2.65 2.43
N GLY A 23 -6.49 3.08 1.39
CA GLY A 23 -5.93 3.84 0.29
C GLY A 23 -5.83 5.31 0.67
N TYR A 24 -4.86 6.01 0.12
CA TYR A 24 -4.72 7.46 0.26
C TYR A 24 -4.56 8.05 -1.11
N GLU A 25 -5.43 8.99 -1.44
CA GLU A 25 -5.25 9.89 -2.55
C GLU A 25 -4.28 10.99 -2.10
N VAL A 26 -3.09 11.01 -2.67
CA VAL A 26 -2.06 12.00 -2.38
C VAL A 26 -1.99 12.99 -3.52
N THR A 27 -2.25 14.24 -3.21
CA THR A 27 -2.14 15.36 -4.14
C THR A 27 -0.96 16.24 -3.75
N VAL A 28 -0.17 16.61 -4.75
CA VAL A 28 0.96 17.53 -4.62
C VAL A 28 0.81 18.59 -5.68
N LYS A 29 0.91 19.85 -5.28
CA LYS A 29 0.90 21.00 -6.18
C LYS A 29 2.27 21.67 -6.11
N THR A 30 2.89 21.86 -7.27
CA THR A 30 4.07 22.71 -7.45
C THR A 30 3.69 23.87 -8.36
N ASP A 31 4.61 24.81 -8.58
CA ASP A 31 4.41 25.91 -9.55
C ASP A 31 4.28 25.40 -10.99
N GLU A 32 4.83 24.21 -11.26
CA GLU A 32 4.88 23.60 -12.59
C GLU A 32 3.73 22.62 -12.86
N GLU A 33 3.35 21.80 -11.87
CA GLU A 33 2.35 20.76 -12.06
C GLU A 33 1.51 20.45 -10.81
N THR A 34 0.32 19.89 -11.03
CA THR A 34 -0.46 19.21 -10.00
C THR A 34 -0.46 17.72 -10.27
N LYS A 35 -0.03 16.93 -9.29
CA LYS A 35 0.07 15.48 -9.38
C LYS A 35 -0.81 14.82 -8.32
N SER A 36 -1.63 13.87 -8.73
CA SER A 36 -2.42 13.03 -7.82
C SER A 36 -2.11 11.56 -8.06
N TYR A 37 -1.97 10.78 -6.98
CA TYR A 37 -1.74 9.34 -7.06
C TYR A 37 -2.32 8.61 -5.86
N MET A 38 -2.60 7.33 -6.04
CA MET A 38 -3.08 6.44 -4.99
C MET A 38 -1.91 5.65 -4.38
N VAL A 39 -1.88 5.56 -3.06
CA VAL A 39 -0.98 4.68 -2.32
C VAL A 39 -1.74 3.97 -1.22
N ILE A 40 -1.47 2.68 -1.02
CA ILE A 40 -2.14 1.86 -0.01
C ILE A 40 -1.19 1.64 1.16
N PHE A 41 -1.69 1.76 2.39
CA PHE A 41 -0.97 1.41 3.61
C PHE A 41 -1.79 0.46 4.47
N GLY A 42 -1.11 -0.34 5.29
CA GLY A 42 -1.74 -1.26 6.24
C GLY A 42 -2.17 -2.57 5.61
N GLY A 43 -3.34 -3.07 5.98
CA GLY A 43 -3.83 -4.35 5.48
C GLY A 43 -5.31 -4.51 5.72
N GLY A 44 -5.88 -5.57 5.14
CA GLY A 44 -7.26 -5.96 5.35
C GLY A 44 -7.46 -6.88 6.54
N ARG A 45 -8.69 -7.40 6.65
CA ARG A 45 -9.05 -8.39 7.68
C ARG A 45 -8.25 -9.69 7.57
N LEU A 46 -7.82 -10.06 6.35
CA LEU A 46 -7.16 -11.34 6.07
C LEU A 46 -5.67 -11.22 5.71
N PHE A 47 -5.16 -10.00 5.52
CA PHE A 47 -3.81 -9.79 5.06
C PHE A 47 -3.17 -8.56 5.70
N GLU A 48 -1.85 -8.54 5.68
CA GLU A 48 -1.04 -7.36 5.96
C GLU A 48 -0.17 -7.04 4.75
N GLN A 49 0.31 -5.80 4.69
CA GLN A 49 1.25 -5.40 3.66
C GLN A 49 2.31 -4.43 4.16
N HIS A 50 3.44 -4.50 3.48
CA HIS A 50 4.42 -3.42 3.45
C HIS A 50 4.27 -2.65 2.15
N THR A 51 4.52 -1.35 2.25
CA THR A 51 4.51 -0.42 1.12
C THR A 51 5.92 0.12 0.93
N GLY A 52 6.41 0.09 -0.29
CA GLY A 52 7.69 0.67 -0.68
C GLY A 52 7.50 1.57 -1.91
N PHE A 53 8.51 2.36 -2.23
CA PHE A 53 8.59 3.07 -3.50
C PHE A 53 9.82 2.60 -4.26
N ASP A 54 9.63 2.14 -5.48
CA ASP A 54 10.70 1.75 -6.38
C ASP A 54 11.11 2.96 -7.23
N PRO A 55 12.32 3.53 -7.03
CA PRO A 55 12.78 4.69 -7.79
C PRO A 55 13.04 4.37 -9.26
N ASP A 56 13.38 3.12 -9.60
CA ASP A 56 13.70 2.72 -10.97
C ASP A 56 12.44 2.73 -11.85
N THR A 57 11.35 2.19 -11.31
CA THR A 57 10.06 2.11 -12.03
C THR A 57 9.10 3.25 -11.72
N LYS A 58 9.46 4.13 -10.77
CA LYS A 58 8.63 5.22 -10.24
C LYS A 58 7.24 4.75 -9.81
N LYS A 59 7.18 3.65 -9.05
CA LYS A 59 5.91 3.05 -8.60
C LYS A 59 5.94 2.73 -7.12
N PHE A 60 4.78 2.84 -6.49
CA PHE A 60 4.56 2.19 -5.20
C PHE A 60 4.46 0.68 -5.41
N VAL A 61 5.17 -0.07 -4.59
CA VAL A 61 5.20 -1.52 -4.60
C VAL A 61 4.71 -2.06 -3.26
N TYR A 62 4.06 -3.22 -3.30
CA TYR A 62 3.37 -3.79 -2.15
C TYR A 62 3.83 -5.23 -1.91
N LEU A 63 4.28 -5.51 -0.70
CA LEU A 63 4.62 -6.84 -0.24
C LEU A 63 3.52 -7.29 0.71
N ARG A 64 2.62 -8.16 0.23
CA ARG A 64 1.43 -8.64 0.97
C ARG A 64 1.66 -10.07 1.46
N TRP A 65 1.11 -10.38 2.63
CA TRP A 65 1.08 -11.74 3.19
C TRP A 65 -0.22 -11.97 3.96
N ALA A 66 -0.64 -13.22 4.11
CA ALA A 66 -1.82 -13.52 4.92
C ALA A 66 -1.52 -13.30 6.40
N ARG A 67 -2.50 -12.82 7.17
CA ARG A 67 -2.33 -12.64 8.63
C ARG A 67 -2.04 -13.94 9.38
N ALA A 68 -2.37 -15.08 8.80
CA ALA A 68 -2.11 -16.40 9.34
C ALA A 68 -0.70 -16.93 9.02
N GLU A 69 0.05 -16.25 8.16
CA GLU A 69 1.41 -16.61 7.74
C GLU A 69 2.46 -15.81 8.54
N GLU A 70 3.70 -16.32 8.59
CA GLU A 70 4.81 -15.54 9.13
C GLU A 70 5.02 -14.25 8.30
N PRO A 71 5.20 -13.09 8.95
CA PRO A 71 5.57 -11.87 8.23
C PRO A 71 6.88 -12.05 7.46
N PRO A 72 7.01 -11.44 6.26
CA PRO A 72 8.25 -11.44 5.50
C PRO A 72 9.42 -10.96 6.35
N LYS A 73 10.57 -11.61 6.21
CA LYS A 73 11.80 -11.22 6.91
C LYS A 73 12.60 -10.24 6.03
N PRO A 74 13.30 -9.27 6.63
CA PRO A 74 14.17 -8.38 5.87
C PRO A 74 15.32 -9.17 5.23
N VAL A 75 15.65 -8.82 3.99
CA VAL A 75 16.73 -9.48 3.22
C VAL A 75 18.07 -8.74 3.35
N ALA A 76 18.04 -7.48 3.77
CA ALA A 76 19.23 -6.67 4.03
C ALA A 76 18.95 -5.60 5.09
N LYS A 77 20.01 -4.99 5.59
CA LYS A 77 19.96 -3.86 6.52
C LYS A 77 20.98 -2.80 6.10
N ILE A 78 20.62 -1.54 6.22
CA ILE A 78 21.50 -0.40 6.02
C ILE A 78 21.65 0.32 7.34
N TRP A 79 22.88 0.59 7.76
CA TRP A 79 23.14 1.50 8.87
C TRP A 79 23.27 2.92 8.33
N LYS A 80 22.40 3.81 8.79
CA LYS A 80 22.37 5.22 8.42
C LYS A 80 23.29 5.98 9.38
N HIS A 81 24.48 6.34 8.93
CA HIS A 81 25.53 6.88 9.81
C HIS A 81 25.18 8.23 10.45
N ASP A 82 24.26 9.00 9.86
CA ASP A 82 23.92 10.36 10.27
C ASP A 82 22.93 10.37 11.44
N THR A 83 22.03 9.38 11.51
CA THR A 83 21.05 9.22 12.58
C THR A 83 21.36 8.05 13.52
N GLY A 84 22.27 7.15 13.12
CA GLY A 84 22.52 5.89 13.79
C GLY A 84 21.44 4.81 13.55
N GLU A 85 20.43 5.12 12.73
CA GLU A 85 19.28 4.24 12.48
C GLU A 85 19.68 3.03 11.63
N ILE A 86 19.08 1.86 11.93
CA ILE A 86 19.18 0.67 11.08
C ILE A 86 17.91 0.55 10.24
N ILE A 87 18.04 0.78 8.94
CA ILE A 87 16.96 0.65 7.97
C ILE A 87 16.91 -0.80 7.48
N GLN A 88 15.78 -1.45 7.68
CA GLN A 88 15.52 -2.79 7.16
C GLN A 88 15.05 -2.72 5.71
N LEU A 89 15.58 -3.60 4.86
CA LEU A 89 15.20 -3.70 3.46
C LEU A 89 14.48 -5.02 3.18
N PHE A 90 13.41 -4.93 2.39
CA PHE A 90 12.57 -6.07 2.04
C PHE A 90 12.58 -6.27 0.52
N LYS A 91 12.43 -7.53 0.09
CA LYS A 91 12.27 -7.86 -1.32
C LYS A 91 10.80 -7.71 -1.70
N PHE A 92 10.48 -6.63 -2.40
CA PHE A 92 9.14 -6.43 -2.95
C PHE A 92 8.96 -7.20 -4.26
N PRO A 93 7.74 -7.70 -4.56
CA PRO A 93 7.42 -8.19 -5.89
C PRO A 93 7.69 -7.11 -6.95
N ASN A 94 8.25 -7.51 -8.09
CA ASN A 94 8.56 -6.64 -9.23
C ASN A 94 9.65 -5.56 -9.02
N ALA A 95 10.14 -5.35 -7.79
CA ALA A 95 11.29 -4.49 -7.53
C ALA A 95 12.59 -5.26 -7.79
N LYS A 96 13.51 -4.68 -8.57
CA LYS A 96 14.83 -5.28 -8.82
C LYS A 96 15.64 -5.37 -7.53
N ASN A 97 15.71 -4.26 -6.79
CA ASN A 97 16.50 -4.11 -5.58
C ASN A 97 15.62 -4.25 -4.31
N PRO A 98 16.17 -4.66 -3.16
CA PRO A 98 15.48 -4.55 -1.87
C PRO A 98 15.22 -3.08 -1.52
N LEU A 99 14.03 -2.80 -0.97
CA LEU A 99 13.58 -1.43 -0.69
C LEU A 99 13.23 -1.27 0.79
N PRO A 100 13.36 -0.05 1.35
CA PRO A 100 12.85 0.26 2.68
C PRO A 100 11.32 0.29 2.69
N VAL A 101 10.75 0.02 3.86
CA VAL A 101 9.30 0.14 4.07
C VAL A 101 8.95 1.59 4.41
N ILE A 102 7.89 2.10 3.78
CA ILE A 102 7.20 3.31 4.18
C ILE A 102 6.07 2.87 5.13
N PRO A 103 6.17 3.13 6.44
CA PRO A 103 5.30 2.47 7.43
C PRO A 103 3.86 3.01 7.43
N SER A 104 3.65 4.26 7.02
CA SER A 104 2.33 4.87 6.93
C SER A 104 2.35 6.13 6.07
N ILE A 105 1.17 6.63 5.72
CA ILE A 105 1.03 7.93 5.05
C ILE A 105 1.68 9.07 5.85
N LYS A 106 1.66 9.01 7.19
CA LYS A 106 2.25 10.05 8.05
C LYS A 106 3.78 10.08 7.97
N ALA A 107 4.40 8.97 7.60
CA ALA A 107 5.84 8.86 7.41
C ALA A 107 6.30 9.41 6.05
N MET A 108 5.39 9.56 5.07
CA MET A 108 5.70 10.25 3.82
C MET A 108 5.85 11.75 4.07
N LYS A 109 7.09 12.23 4.04
CA LYS A 109 7.42 13.66 4.18
C LYS A 109 7.75 14.35 2.86
N VAL A 110 8.08 13.57 1.83
CA VAL A 110 8.53 14.05 0.53
C VAL A 110 7.80 13.27 -0.55
N CYS A 111 7.28 13.96 -1.55
CA CYS A 111 6.70 13.36 -2.74
C CYS A 111 7.79 12.65 -3.55
N PRO A 112 7.69 11.34 -3.79
CA PRO A 112 8.73 10.62 -4.51
C PRO A 112 8.78 10.96 -6.01
N PHE A 113 7.77 11.66 -6.53
CA PHE A 113 7.71 12.09 -7.93
C PHE A 113 8.24 13.49 -8.18
N THR A 114 8.03 14.41 -7.22
CA THR A 114 8.31 15.84 -7.40
C THR A 114 9.31 16.40 -6.39
N GLY A 115 9.63 15.66 -5.32
CA GLY A 115 10.49 16.15 -4.24
C GLY A 115 9.83 17.17 -3.30
N SER A 116 8.59 17.60 -3.56
CA SER A 116 7.89 18.56 -2.72
C SER A 116 7.50 17.95 -1.37
N GLN A 117 7.55 18.79 -0.32
CA GLN A 117 7.09 18.44 1.04
C GLN A 117 5.61 18.80 1.27
N GLU A 118 5.00 19.54 0.35
CA GLU A 118 3.60 19.99 0.42
C GLU A 118 2.66 18.89 -0.08
N LEU A 119 2.52 17.85 0.74
CA LEU A 119 1.69 16.68 0.49
C LEU A 119 0.31 16.85 1.15
N LYS A 120 -0.76 16.75 0.36
CA LYS A 120 -2.12 16.57 0.89
C LYS A 120 -2.57 15.13 0.67
N ALA A 121 -2.82 14.40 1.76
CA ALA A 121 -3.31 13.03 1.69
C ALA A 121 -4.74 12.93 2.22
N VAL A 122 -5.65 12.37 1.42
CA VAL A 122 -7.04 12.12 1.80
C VAL A 122 -7.28 10.61 1.84
N PRO A 123 -7.79 10.05 2.96
CA PRO A 123 -8.11 8.64 3.01
C PRO A 123 -9.25 8.31 2.04
N ARG A 124 -9.06 7.25 1.26
CA ARG A 124 -10.04 6.67 0.35
C ARG A 124 -10.13 5.17 0.59
N LEU A 125 -11.23 4.57 0.16
CA LEU A 125 -11.30 3.12 0.10
C LEU A 125 -10.26 2.64 -0.91
N ALA A 126 -9.40 1.71 -0.49
CA ALA A 126 -8.56 0.99 -1.43
C ALA A 126 -9.49 0.07 -2.23
N ILE A 127 -9.61 0.36 -3.53
CA ILE A 127 -10.24 -0.53 -4.50
C ILE A 127 -9.07 -1.12 -5.27
N ASP A 128 -8.86 -2.42 -5.10
CA ASP A 128 -7.94 -3.22 -5.92
C ASP A 128 -8.71 -3.69 -7.17
#